data_AF-A0A269TIG1-F1
#
_entry.id   AF-A0A269TIG1-F1
#
_cell.length_a   1.000
_cell.length_b   1.000
_cell.length_c   1.000
_cell.angle_alpha   90.00
_cell.angle_beta   90.00
_cell.angle_gamma   90.00
#
_symmetry.space_group_name_H-M   'P 1'
#
loop_
_entity.id
_entity.type
_entity.pdbx_description
1 polymer ?
#
loop_
_entity_poly.entity_id
_entity_poly.type
_entity_poly.pdbx_seq_one_letter_code
_entity_poly.pdbx_strand_id
1 'polypeptide(L)'
;MIKIKIRKWKSFYQIVPGFYRLNIDRKDDEIHAKYGTLEQMSKDLDLTRFSWLIYTNGDKDFFDFNILQKINNFKFQITNEILKNLDELNHEDKVTKNITIIWDKTAIKLISAGILPFANLEYFEDLLILEQSLNPNVYEIKIKFRKKGFEIFERNETPGNMFSL
;
A
#
# COMPACT_ATOMS: atom_id res chain seq x y z
N MET A 1 -1.63 1.04 -9.24
CA MET A 1 -1.32 2.07 -8.23
C MET A 1 -0.68 3.27 -8.90
N ILE A 2 -1.09 4.48 -8.53
CA ILE A 2 -0.52 5.74 -9.02
C ILE A 2 0.70 6.09 -8.17
N LYS A 3 1.72 6.70 -8.78
CA LYS A 3 2.93 7.09 -8.06
C LYS A 3 2.83 8.56 -7.63
N ILE A 4 3.24 8.85 -6.40
CA ILE A 4 3.38 10.22 -5.89
C ILE A 4 4.65 10.33 -5.06
N LYS A 5 5.33 11.47 -5.16
CA LYS A 5 6.54 11.75 -4.39
C LYS A 5 6.26 12.88 -3.42
N ILE A 6 6.62 12.65 -2.17
CA ILE A 6 6.43 13.57 -1.05
C ILE A 6 7.80 13.79 -0.40
N ARG A 7 8.15 15.03 -0.11
CA ARG A 7 9.32 15.37 0.70
C ARG A 7 8.85 15.63 2.12
N LYS A 8 9.53 15.00 3.08
CA LYS A 8 9.35 15.24 4.50
C LYS A 8 10.46 16.15 5.01
N TRP A 9 10.05 17.27 5.60
CA TRP A 9 10.90 18.14 6.40
C TRP A 9 10.53 17.98 7.88
N LYS A 10 11.38 18.45 8.79
CA LYS A 10 11.14 18.32 10.25
C LYS A 10 9.79 18.88 10.71
N SER A 11 9.20 19.81 9.96
CA SER A 11 7.99 20.54 10.35
C SER A 11 6.85 20.51 9.31
N PHE A 12 7.05 19.93 8.13
CA PHE A 12 6.01 19.88 7.09
C PHE A 12 6.26 18.81 6.02
N TYR A 13 5.19 18.46 5.31
CA TYR A 13 5.18 17.62 4.12
C TYR A 13 4.94 18.48 2.87
N GLN A 14 5.55 18.09 1.75
CA GLN A 14 5.39 18.79 0.47
C GLN A 14 5.34 17.77 -0.68
N ILE A 15 4.40 17.94 -1.60
CA ILE A 15 4.37 17.13 -2.84
C ILE A 15 5.44 17.64 -3.81
N VAL A 16 6.10 16.73 -4.52
CA VAL A 16 7.07 17.09 -5.56
C VAL A 16 6.38 17.12 -6.94
N PRO A 17 6.27 18.31 -7.58
CA PRO A 17 5.67 18.43 -8.91
C PRO A 17 6.38 17.55 -9.96
N GLY A 18 5.60 16.91 -10.83
CA GLY A 18 6.10 16.07 -11.94
C GLY A 18 6.09 14.56 -11.71
N PHE A 19 5.90 14.10 -10.46
CA PHE A 19 5.83 12.66 -10.17
C PHE A 19 4.40 12.09 -10.20
N TYR A 20 3.39 12.95 -10.23
CA TYR A 20 1.96 12.63 -10.24
C TYR A 20 1.26 13.46 -11.33
N ARG A 21 1.42 13.13 -12.62
CA ARG A 21 0.54 13.71 -13.64
C ARG A 21 -0.81 12.99 -13.60
N LEU A 22 -1.60 13.31 -12.58
CA LEU A 22 -3.04 13.12 -12.59
C LEU A 22 -3.67 14.39 -13.14
N ASN A 23 -4.82 14.27 -13.80
CA ASN A 23 -5.60 15.36 -14.41
C ASN A 23 -6.07 16.39 -13.37
N ILE A 24 -5.13 17.12 -12.76
CA ILE A 24 -5.35 18.34 -12.00
C ILE A 24 -5.19 19.44 -13.03
N ASP A 25 -6.32 19.87 -13.56
CA ASP A 25 -6.43 20.86 -14.61
C ASP A 25 -6.15 22.25 -14.01
N ARG A 26 -4.88 22.54 -13.69
CA ARG A 26 -4.44 23.87 -13.27
C ARG A 26 -3.09 24.20 -13.88
N LYS A 27 -3.16 25.11 -14.85
CA LYS A 27 -2.07 25.94 -15.37
C LYS A 27 -1.17 26.41 -14.23
N ASP A 28 0.13 26.27 -14.44
CA ASP A 28 1.18 27.14 -13.93
C ASP A 28 0.93 27.73 -12.54
N ASP A 29 1.19 26.94 -11.49
CA ASP A 29 1.81 27.40 -10.26
C ASP A 29 2.28 26.17 -9.48
N GLU A 30 3.57 26.17 -9.16
CA GLU A 30 4.24 25.15 -8.38
C GLU A 30 3.43 24.83 -7.13
N ILE A 31 2.89 23.61 -7.01
CA ILE A 31 2.23 23.16 -5.77
C ILE A 31 3.31 23.00 -4.70
N HIS A 32 3.69 24.12 -4.09
CA HIS A 32 4.42 24.22 -2.84
C HIS A 32 3.47 24.13 -1.65
N ALA A 33 2.37 23.37 -1.75
CA ALA A 33 1.48 23.18 -0.63
C ALA A 33 2.25 22.46 0.48
N LYS A 34 2.54 23.21 1.55
CA LYS A 34 3.17 22.71 2.77
C LYS A 34 2.06 22.28 3.70
N TYR A 35 2.07 21.02 4.09
CA TYR A 35 1.11 20.45 5.01
C TYR A 35 1.79 20.19 6.35
N GLY A 36 1.12 20.54 7.45
CA GLY A 36 1.67 20.32 8.78
C GLY A 36 1.82 18.83 9.10
N THR A 37 0.85 18.02 8.66
CA THR A 37 0.84 16.57 8.87
C THR A 37 0.46 15.80 7.61
N LEU A 38 0.74 14.49 7.62
CA LEU A 38 0.40 13.60 6.53
C LEU A 38 -1.13 13.36 6.44
N GLU A 39 -1.83 13.38 7.58
CA GLU A 39 -3.29 13.31 7.66
C GLU A 39 -3.94 14.52 7.00
N GLN A 40 -3.45 15.73 7.30
CA GLN A 40 -3.95 16.96 6.69
C GLN A 40 -3.75 16.91 5.18
N MET A 41 -2.54 16.54 4.73
CA MET A 41 -2.24 16.38 3.31
C MET A 41 -3.15 15.35 2.64
N SER A 42 -3.36 14.20 3.27
CA SER A 42 -4.23 13.15 2.74
C SER A 42 -5.67 13.63 2.55
N LYS A 43 -6.19 14.40 3.51
CA LYS A 43 -7.54 14.95 3.46
C LYS A 43 -7.68 16.00 2.37
N ASP A 44 -6.77 16.97 2.33
CA ASP A 44 -6.87 18.11 1.40
C ASP A 44 -6.68 17.69 -0.07
N LEU A 45 -5.94 16.59 -0.31
CA LEU A 45 -5.70 16.02 -1.63
C LEU A 45 -6.64 14.86 -1.98
N ASP A 46 -7.53 14.47 -1.07
CA ASP A 46 -8.41 13.31 -1.24
C ASP A 46 -7.65 12.03 -1.66
N LEU A 47 -6.52 11.74 -0.98
CA LEU A 47 -5.67 10.61 -1.36
C LEU A 47 -6.39 9.26 -1.19
N THR A 48 -7.40 9.16 -0.33
CA THR A 48 -8.16 7.92 -0.13
C THR A 48 -8.98 7.49 -1.35
N ARG A 49 -9.21 8.41 -2.30
CA ARG A 49 -9.95 8.15 -3.54
C ARG A 49 -9.24 7.18 -4.49
N PHE A 50 -7.92 7.09 -4.40
CA PHE A 50 -7.12 6.22 -5.26
C PHE A 50 -6.10 5.43 -4.45
N SER A 51 -5.48 4.45 -5.09
CA SER A 51 -4.38 3.69 -4.51
C SER A 51 -3.03 4.16 -5.01
N TRP A 52 -2.15 4.51 -4.06
CA TRP A 52 -0.90 5.20 -4.30
C TRP A 52 0.32 4.42 -3.85
N LEU A 53 1.39 4.56 -4.62
CA LEU A 53 2.74 4.25 -4.21
C LEU A 53 3.44 5.57 -3.87
N ILE A 54 3.63 5.81 -2.58
CA ILE A 54 4.18 7.04 -2.03
C ILE A 54 5.69 6.90 -1.88
N TYR A 55 6.43 7.84 -2.44
CA TYR A 55 7.88 7.91 -2.32
C TYR A 55 8.28 9.06 -1.41
N THR A 56 8.88 8.74 -0.27
CA THR A 56 9.49 9.69 0.67
C THR A 56 11.02 9.67 0.56
N ASN A 57 11.70 10.51 1.35
CA ASN A 57 13.15 10.49 1.52
C ASN A 57 13.62 9.48 2.60
N GLY A 58 12.88 8.39 2.79
CA GLY A 58 13.13 7.36 3.80
C GLY A 58 12.12 7.39 4.94
N ASP A 59 11.92 6.24 5.60
CA ASP A 59 11.05 6.10 6.78
C ASP A 59 11.62 5.04 7.73
N LYS A 60 12.78 5.34 8.32
CA LYS A 60 13.55 4.38 9.14
C LYS A 60 12.80 3.89 10.38
N ASP A 61 11.94 4.75 10.92
CA ASP A 61 11.15 4.48 12.13
C ASP A 61 9.70 4.09 11.80
N PHE A 62 9.38 3.87 10.51
CA PHE A 62 8.07 3.44 10.01
C PHE A 62 6.90 4.37 10.38
N PHE A 63 7.19 5.63 10.70
CA PHE A 63 6.22 6.59 11.20
C PHE A 63 5.22 6.98 10.11
N ASP A 64 5.73 7.32 8.92
CA ASP A 64 4.89 7.75 7.80
C ASP A 64 4.04 6.57 7.31
N PHE A 65 4.64 5.37 7.25
CA PHE A 65 3.91 4.14 6.93
C PHE A 65 2.73 3.89 7.88
N ASN A 66 2.96 3.93 9.19
CA ASN A 66 1.94 3.65 10.18
C ASN A 66 0.80 4.68 10.15
N ILE A 67 1.12 5.96 9.90
CA ILE A 67 0.11 6.99 9.68
C ILE A 67 -0.73 6.69 8.43
N LEU A 68 -0.09 6.34 7.31
CA LEU A 68 -0.79 6.00 6.08
C LEU A 68 -1.73 4.80 6.26
N GLN A 69 -1.29 3.74 6.97
CA GLN A 69 -2.16 2.60 7.28
C GLN A 69 -3.37 3.04 8.11
N LYS A 70 -3.15 3.88 9.14
CA LYS A 70 -4.21 4.43 9.96
C LYS A 70 -5.22 5.25 9.16
N ILE A 71 -4.75 6.09 8.23
CA ILE A 71 -5.62 6.89 7.35
C ILE A 71 -6.50 5.97 6.48
N ASN A 72 -5.97 4.86 5.96
CA ASN A 72 -6.74 3.87 5.19
C ASN A 72 -7.54 2.90 6.06
N ASN A 73 -7.63 3.14 7.37
CA ASN A 73 -8.31 2.27 8.34
C ASN A 73 -7.77 0.83 8.37
N PHE A 74 -6.49 0.64 8.02
CA PHE A 74 -5.82 -0.64 8.23
C PHE A 74 -5.26 -0.75 9.64
N LYS A 75 -5.34 -1.97 10.17
CA LYS A 75 -4.89 -2.29 11.52
C LYS A 75 -3.40 -2.58 11.59
N PHE A 76 -2.78 -2.98 10.48
CA PHE A 76 -1.35 -3.26 10.46
C PHE A 76 -0.52 -2.01 10.71
N GLN A 77 0.41 -2.15 11.65
CA GLN A 77 1.44 -1.17 11.97
C GLN A 77 2.75 -1.90 12.16
N ILE A 78 3.84 -1.37 11.63
CA ILE A 78 5.18 -1.90 11.90
C ILE A 78 5.60 -1.40 13.28
N THR A 79 5.81 -2.34 14.20
CA THR A 79 6.33 -2.09 15.55
C THR A 79 7.68 -2.78 15.75
N ASN A 80 8.40 -2.41 16.82
CA ASN A 80 9.65 -3.07 17.19
C ASN A 80 9.48 -4.58 17.44
N GLU A 81 8.30 -5.02 17.86
CA GLU A 81 8.00 -6.44 18.06
C GLU A 81 7.95 -7.19 16.71
N ILE A 82 7.29 -6.60 15.71
CA ILE A 82 7.23 -7.18 14.36
C ILE A 82 8.63 -7.31 13.77
N LEU A 83 9.50 -6.33 13.99
CA LEU A 83 10.89 -6.39 13.51
C LEU A 83 11.71 -7.52 14.16
N LYS A 84 11.43 -7.87 15.42
CA LYS A 84 12.13 -8.97 16.12
C LYS A 84 11.77 -10.33 15.55
N ASN A 85 10.53 -10.49 15.09
CA ASN A 85 9.98 -11.79 14.63
C ASN A 85 9.94 -11.91 13.10
N LEU A 86 10.34 -10.86 12.37
CA LEU A 86 10.22 -10.78 10.92
C LEU A 86 11.03 -11.88 10.20
N ASP A 87 12.09 -12.36 10.84
CA ASP A 87 13.00 -13.35 10.30
C ASP A 87 12.46 -14.78 10.33
N GLU A 88 11.44 -15.05 11.14
CA GLU A 88 11.00 -16.42 11.42
C GLU A 88 9.69 -16.82 10.71
N LEU A 89 8.76 -15.90 10.42
CA LEU A 89 7.43 -16.28 9.90
C LEU A 89 6.84 -15.46 8.75
N ASN A 90 7.41 -14.31 8.38
CA ASN A 90 6.65 -13.22 7.74
C ASN A 90 5.43 -12.81 8.59
N HIS A 91 5.04 -11.55 8.54
CA HIS A 91 3.83 -11.11 9.23
C HIS A 91 2.64 -11.13 8.27
N GLU A 92 1.56 -11.80 8.62
CA GLU A 92 0.33 -11.81 7.84
C GLU A 92 -0.69 -10.83 8.44
N ASP A 93 -1.25 -9.95 7.61
CA ASP A 93 -2.37 -9.08 7.98
C ASP A 93 -3.57 -9.36 7.07
N LYS A 94 -4.74 -9.59 7.68
CA LYS A 94 -5.97 -9.85 6.95
C LYS A 94 -6.66 -8.54 6.58
N VAL A 95 -6.70 -8.26 5.28
CA VAL A 95 -7.44 -7.10 4.73
C VAL A 95 -8.94 -7.41 4.72
N THR A 96 -9.29 -8.60 4.23
CA THR A 96 -10.65 -9.16 4.26
C THR A 96 -10.58 -10.64 4.60
N LYS A 97 -11.72 -11.34 4.60
CA LYS A 97 -11.76 -12.80 4.75
C LYS A 97 -11.10 -13.56 3.58
N ASN A 98 -10.92 -12.92 2.43
CA ASN A 98 -10.42 -13.52 1.18
C ASN A 98 -9.08 -12.93 0.72
N ILE A 99 -8.53 -11.96 1.46
CA ILE A 99 -7.33 -11.22 1.05
C ILE A 99 -6.43 -11.05 2.26
N THR A 100 -5.22 -11.59 2.16
CA THR A 100 -4.19 -11.50 3.19
C THR A 100 -2.93 -10.84 2.62
N ILE A 101 -2.41 -9.81 3.28
CA ILE A 101 -1.11 -9.22 2.96
C ILE A 101 -0.04 -9.94 3.78
N ILE A 102 1.03 -10.38 3.12
CA ILE A 102 2.23 -10.91 3.74
C ILE A 102 3.32 -9.83 3.72
N TRP A 103 3.70 -9.35 4.91
CA TRP A 103 4.80 -8.42 5.14
C TRP A 103 6.08 -9.20 5.39
N ASP A 104 6.91 -9.30 4.36
CA ASP A 104 8.22 -9.95 4.43
C ASP A 104 9.38 -8.94 4.55
N LYS A 105 10.61 -9.44 4.71
CA LYS A 105 11.82 -8.60 4.79
C LYS A 105 11.96 -7.62 3.61
N THR A 106 11.49 -8.01 2.43
CA THR A 106 11.56 -7.16 1.24
C THR A 106 10.61 -5.98 1.37
N ALA A 107 9.37 -6.21 1.80
CA ALA A 107 8.42 -5.14 2.06
C ALA A 107 8.96 -4.16 3.12
N ILE A 108 9.49 -4.67 4.24
CA ILE A 108 10.05 -3.81 5.30
C ILE A 108 11.24 -2.98 4.82
N LYS A 109 12.15 -3.56 4.01
CA LYS A 109 13.26 -2.82 3.40
C LYS A 109 12.78 -1.70 2.48
N LEU A 110 11.75 -1.95 1.68
CA LEU A 110 11.16 -0.94 0.79
C LEU A 110 10.55 0.21 1.59
N ILE A 111 9.79 -0.11 2.64
CA ILE A 111 9.16 0.87 3.53
C ILE A 111 10.23 1.72 4.23
N SER A 112 11.27 1.09 4.80
CA SER A 112 12.39 1.79 5.43
C SER A 112 13.11 2.74 4.46
N ALA A 113 13.21 2.33 3.19
CA ALA A 113 13.75 3.16 2.11
C ALA A 113 12.79 4.27 1.62
N GLY A 114 11.59 4.40 2.20
CA GLY A 114 10.60 5.42 1.88
C GLY A 114 9.68 5.08 0.72
N ILE A 115 9.55 3.80 0.34
CA ILE A 115 8.60 3.36 -0.68
C ILE A 115 7.39 2.77 0.05
N LEU A 116 6.34 3.57 0.20
CA LEU A 116 5.22 3.30 1.08
C LEU A 116 3.96 2.95 0.26
N PRO A 117 3.30 1.81 0.51
CA PRO A 117 2.00 1.53 -0.08
C PRO A 117 0.90 2.29 0.67
N PHE A 118 0.01 2.92 -0.09
CA PHE A 118 -1.20 3.56 0.42
C PHE A 118 -2.37 3.18 -0.50
N ALA A 119 -2.87 1.97 -0.32
CA ALA A 119 -3.98 1.41 -1.11
C ALA A 119 -5.27 1.38 -0.30
N ASN A 120 -6.41 1.63 -0.91
CA ASN A 120 -7.71 1.48 -0.27
C ASN A 120 -8.22 0.03 -0.38
N LEU A 121 -9.33 -0.29 0.30
CA LEU A 121 -9.93 -1.63 0.26
C LEU A 121 -10.31 -2.06 -1.17
N GLU A 122 -10.92 -1.15 -1.93
CA GLU A 122 -11.38 -1.38 -3.31
C GLU A 122 -10.24 -1.89 -4.21
N TYR A 123 -9.03 -1.35 -4.10
CA TYR A 123 -7.88 -1.83 -4.87
C TYR A 123 -7.58 -3.32 -4.64
N PHE A 124 -7.75 -3.80 -3.42
CA PHE A 124 -7.53 -5.21 -3.10
C PHE A 124 -8.67 -6.08 -3.60
N GLU A 125 -9.92 -5.62 -3.47
CA GLU A 125 -11.09 -6.30 -4.00
C GLU A 125 -11.02 -6.43 -5.52
N ASP A 126 -10.63 -5.36 -6.23
CA ASP A 126 -10.41 -5.35 -7.67
C ASP A 126 -9.32 -6.35 -8.10
N LEU A 127 -8.24 -6.47 -7.32
CA LEU A 127 -7.20 -7.48 -7.56
C LEU A 127 -7.75 -8.90 -7.46
N LEU A 128 -8.58 -9.19 -6.45
CA LEU A 128 -9.22 -10.50 -6.29
C LEU A 128 -10.21 -10.77 -7.43
N ILE A 129 -11.04 -9.79 -7.80
CA ILE A 129 -12.01 -9.90 -8.90
C ILE A 129 -11.29 -10.20 -10.21
N LEU A 130 -10.19 -9.48 -10.50
CA LEU A 130 -9.39 -9.71 -11.69
C LEU A 130 -8.81 -11.13 -11.69
N GLU A 131 -8.24 -11.58 -10.58
CA GLU A 131 -7.69 -12.94 -10.46
C GLU A 131 -8.77 -14.00 -10.67
N GLN A 132 -9.97 -13.82 -10.10
CA GLN A 132 -11.11 -14.71 -10.28
C GLN A 132 -11.62 -14.74 -11.71
N SER A 133 -11.55 -13.63 -12.44
CA SER A 133 -11.92 -13.59 -13.86
C SER A 133 -11.00 -14.46 -14.74
N LEU A 134 -9.75 -14.63 -14.31
CA LEU A 134 -8.74 -15.45 -15.01
C LEU A 134 -8.75 -16.90 -14.51
N ASN A 135 -9.00 -17.09 -13.21
CA ASN A 135 -8.98 -18.37 -12.51
C ASN A 135 -10.22 -18.48 -11.59
N PRO A 136 -11.38 -18.92 -12.13
CA PRO A 136 -12.66 -18.88 -11.41
C PRO A 136 -12.73 -19.67 -10.10
N ASN A 137 -11.81 -20.61 -9.88
CA ASN A 137 -11.78 -21.44 -8.67
C ASN A 137 -11.09 -20.75 -7.48
N VAL A 138 -10.36 -19.64 -7.71
CA VAL A 138 -9.68 -18.88 -6.66
C VAL A 138 -10.71 -18.22 -5.75
N TYR A 139 -10.68 -18.52 -4.45
CA TYR A 139 -11.55 -17.86 -3.47
C TYR A 139 -10.78 -16.97 -2.49
N GLU A 140 -9.47 -17.12 -2.39
CA GLU A 140 -8.62 -16.29 -1.55
C GLU A 140 -7.25 -16.07 -2.19
N ILE A 141 -6.69 -14.88 -1.98
CA ILE A 141 -5.36 -14.52 -2.43
C ILE A 141 -4.49 -14.08 -1.25
N LYS A 142 -3.22 -14.47 -1.27
CA LYS A 142 -2.19 -13.83 -0.45
C LYS A 142 -1.29 -12.97 -1.32
N ILE A 143 -1.07 -11.74 -0.89
CA ILE A 143 -0.33 -10.73 -1.65
C ILE A 143 0.89 -10.25 -0.87
N LYS A 144 1.94 -9.85 -1.57
CA LYS A 144 3.16 -9.28 -1.00
C LYS A 144 3.41 -7.89 -1.55
N PHE A 145 3.89 -6.98 -0.70
CA PHE A 145 4.29 -5.65 -1.15
C PHE A 145 5.68 -5.67 -1.81
N ARG A 146 5.77 -5.07 -2.99
CA ARG A 146 6.96 -5.01 -3.84
C ARG A 146 7.15 -3.62 -4.43
N LYS A 147 8.27 -3.42 -5.10
CA LYS A 147 8.69 -2.10 -5.61
C LYS A 147 7.66 -1.44 -6.55
N LYS A 148 6.80 -2.23 -7.21
CA LYS A 148 5.76 -1.73 -8.12
C LYS A 148 4.35 -1.67 -7.50
N GLY A 149 4.17 -2.17 -6.28
CA GLY A 149 2.86 -2.32 -5.64
C GLY A 149 2.70 -3.71 -5.04
N PHE A 150 1.45 -4.15 -4.88
CA PHE A 150 1.14 -5.48 -4.39
C PHE A 150 1.17 -6.52 -5.52
N GLU A 151 1.75 -7.68 -5.23
CA GLU A 151 1.86 -8.82 -6.14
C GLU A 151 1.23 -10.05 -5.50
N ILE A 152 0.43 -10.80 -6.26
CA ILE A 152 -0.17 -12.06 -5.81
C ILE A 152 0.94 -13.11 -5.66
N PHE A 153 1.07 -13.65 -4.46
CA PHE A 153 2.08 -14.62 -4.09
C PHE A 153 1.51 -16.05 -4.00
N GLU A 154 0.31 -16.19 -3.45
CA GLU A 154 -0.34 -17.49 -3.24
C GLU A 154 -1.84 -17.37 -3.56
N ARG A 155 -2.42 -18.45 -4.05
CA ARG A 155 -3.85 -18.57 -4.40
C ARG A 155 -4.41 -19.78 -3.67
N ASN A 156 -5.53 -19.57 -3.00
CA ASN A 156 -6.32 -20.66 -2.44
C ASN A 156 -7.50 -20.89 -3.37
N GLU A 157 -7.60 -22.13 -3.85
CA GLU A 157 -8.59 -22.55 -4.81
C GLU A 157 -9.55 -23.54 -4.19
N THR A 158 -10.81 -23.43 -4.58
CA THR A 158 -11.82 -24.44 -4.22
C THR A 158 -11.36 -25.74 -4.87
N PRO A 159 -11.28 -26.87 -4.15
CA PRO A 159 -10.94 -28.14 -4.77
C PRO A 159 -11.89 -28.36 -5.94
N GLY A 160 -11.36 -28.43 -7.16
CA GLY A 160 -12.17 -28.82 -8.31
C GLY A 160 -12.75 -30.19 -8.02
N ASN A 161 -14.04 -30.39 -8.31
CA ASN A 161 -14.60 -31.74 -8.34
C ASN A 161 -13.72 -32.58 -9.29
N MET A 162 -12.83 -33.40 -8.71
CA MET A 162 -12.05 -34.43 -9.38
C MET A 162 -12.98 -35.62 -9.73
N PHE A 163 -14.09 -35.33 -10.41
CA PHE A 163 -14.98 -36.33 -10.96
C PHE A 163 -15.30 -35.96 -12.41
N SER A 164 -14.33 -36.24 -13.27
CA SER A 164 -14.61 -36.71 -14.62
C SER A 164 -14.18 -38.18 -14.66
N LEU A 165 -15.14 -39.08 -14.40
CA LEU A 165 -15.10 -40.47 -14.85
C LEU A 165 -15.70 -40.53 -16.25
#